data_AF-A0A0A2L7E7-F1
#
_entry.id   AF-A0A0A2L7E7-F1
#
_cell.length_a   1.000
_cell.length_b   1.000
_cell.length_c   1.000
_cell.angle_alpha   90.00
_cell.angle_beta   90.00
_cell.angle_gamma   90.00
#
_symmetry.space_group_name_H-M   'P 1'
#
loop_
_entity.id
_entity.type
_entity.pdbx_description
1 polymer ?
#
loop_
_entity_poly.entity_id
_entity_poly.type
_entity_poly.pdbx_seq_one_letter_code
_entity_poly.pdbx_strand_id
1 'polypeptide(L)'
;MDIPMFHKKVAEAHSLERELVEQVCGYDGEARSLFEGTGITFLDEGVHSFHLQNGALLTVYASPYTPSLGDWGFQYHPDKGHDFLIDNGSGTDTVDVVITHGPPKGIMDYTHSGERAGSPDLFRALARARPRPRMHCFGHIHEGWGAKLVTWRDRTTAMPSHLTDIDNGQSCPIAKLSDMKDGAGQRLSGDGAPMKYFTTSHCSGDAHPLKWGSQTLFVNAAIEGTPQGMDNQKGNPTMQLPWAVDLELRSSSRRAEITSEREK
;
A
#
# COMPACT_ATOMS: atom_id res chain seq x y z
N MET A 1 -1.69 -9.94 13.04
CA MET A 1 -0.45 -10.75 13.20
C MET A 1 -0.64 -12.10 12.56
N ASP A 2 0.39 -12.69 11.98
CA ASP A 2 0.36 -14.04 11.41
C ASP A 2 0.61 -15.07 12.53
N ILE A 3 -0.42 -15.32 13.34
CA ILE A 3 -0.35 -16.23 14.50
C ILE A 3 0.06 -17.65 14.06
N PRO A 4 -0.51 -18.23 12.98
CA PRO A 4 -0.09 -19.54 12.51
C PRO A 4 1.41 -19.62 12.17
N MET A 5 1.95 -18.62 11.47
CA MET A 5 3.38 -18.60 11.16
C MET A 5 4.23 -18.40 12.42
N PHE A 6 3.81 -17.55 13.34
CA PHE A 6 4.50 -17.36 14.61
C PHE A 6 4.61 -18.68 15.39
N HIS A 7 3.49 -19.40 15.56
CA HIS A 7 3.48 -20.70 16.24
C HIS A 7 4.35 -21.74 15.53
N LYS A 8 4.33 -21.76 14.20
CA LYS A 8 5.23 -22.61 13.39
C LYS A 8 6.70 -22.31 13.70
N LYS A 9 7.10 -21.02 13.72
CA LYS A 9 8.48 -20.61 13.99
C LYS A 9 8.94 -20.94 15.41
N VAL A 10 8.07 -20.76 16.39
CA VAL A 10 8.35 -21.17 17.78
C VAL A 10 8.55 -22.68 17.88
N ALA A 11 7.74 -23.48 17.16
CA ALA A 11 7.89 -24.94 17.14
C ALA A 11 9.18 -25.42 16.46
N GLU A 12 9.61 -24.74 15.39
CA GLU A 12 10.87 -25.04 14.67
C GLU A 12 12.13 -24.72 15.49
N ALA A 13 12.06 -23.73 16.38
CA ALA A 13 13.23 -23.27 17.14
C ALA A 13 13.76 -24.31 18.14
N HIS A 14 12.96 -25.34 18.49
CA HIS A 14 13.25 -26.39 19.48
C HIS A 14 13.67 -25.85 20.87
N SER A 15 13.22 -26.47 21.97
CA SER A 15 13.72 -26.20 23.34
C SER A 15 13.56 -24.77 23.90
N LEU A 16 12.74 -23.90 23.31
CA LEU A 16 12.40 -22.61 23.92
C LEU A 16 11.36 -22.78 25.03
N GLU A 17 11.66 -22.29 26.23
CA GLU A 17 10.67 -22.15 27.29
C GLU A 17 9.60 -21.14 26.87
N ARG A 18 8.33 -21.50 27.02
CA ARG A 18 7.19 -20.67 26.63
C ARG A 18 7.24 -19.27 27.26
N GLU A 19 7.65 -19.20 28.52
CA GLU A 19 7.77 -17.96 29.29
C GLU A 19 8.79 -16.99 28.66
N LEU A 20 9.91 -17.51 28.13
CA LEU A 20 10.92 -16.69 27.45
C LEU A 20 10.41 -16.16 26.11
N VAL A 21 9.65 -16.97 25.37
CA VAL A 21 9.03 -16.55 24.11
C VAL A 21 8.03 -15.43 24.36
N GLU A 22 7.15 -15.59 25.35
CA GLU A 22 6.17 -14.56 25.73
C GLU A 22 6.86 -13.29 26.22
N GLN A 23 7.97 -13.38 26.98
CA GLN A 23 8.72 -12.22 27.44
C GLN A 23 9.38 -11.41 26.31
N VAL A 24 9.89 -12.07 25.27
CA VAL A 24 10.67 -11.42 24.20
C VAL A 24 9.79 -11.02 23.01
N CYS A 25 8.89 -11.89 22.59
CA CYS A 25 8.08 -11.73 21.38
C CYS A 25 6.64 -11.29 21.70
N GLY A 26 6.23 -11.42 22.96
CA GLY A 26 4.86 -11.22 23.39
C GLY A 26 3.99 -12.47 23.24
N TYR A 27 2.72 -12.34 23.62
CA TYR A 27 1.71 -13.39 23.50
C TYR A 27 0.67 -13.11 22.40
N ASP A 28 -0.12 -14.13 22.07
CA ASP A 28 -1.18 -14.03 21.07
C ASP A 28 -2.15 -12.88 21.38
N GLY A 29 -2.16 -11.88 20.52
CA GLY A 29 -3.04 -10.71 20.65
C GLY A 29 -2.46 -9.53 21.43
N GLU A 30 -1.31 -9.66 22.09
CA GLU A 30 -0.69 -8.56 22.85
C GLU A 30 -0.42 -7.33 21.97
N ALA A 31 0.11 -7.55 20.76
CA ALA A 31 0.34 -6.47 19.81
C ALA A 31 -0.94 -5.68 19.48
N ARG A 32 -2.12 -6.32 19.50
CA ARG A 32 -3.40 -5.62 19.29
C ARG A 32 -3.83 -4.84 20.52
N SER A 33 -3.67 -5.42 21.72
CA SER A 33 -4.04 -4.74 22.95
C SER A 33 -3.20 -3.48 23.18
N LEU A 34 -1.95 -3.45 22.69
CA LEU A 34 -1.12 -2.25 22.69
C LEU A 34 -1.70 -1.08 21.89
N PHE A 35 -2.55 -1.33 20.90
CA PHE A 35 -3.20 -0.28 20.10
C PHE A 35 -4.56 0.15 20.65
N GLU A 36 -5.13 -0.56 21.62
CA GLU A 36 -6.42 -0.21 22.22
C GLU A 36 -6.35 1.16 22.90
N GLY A 37 -7.30 2.06 22.59
CA GLY A 37 -7.35 3.40 23.16
C GLY A 37 -6.29 4.39 22.66
N THR A 38 -5.38 3.97 21.77
CA THR A 38 -4.31 4.85 21.24
C THR A 38 -4.76 5.72 20.06
N GLY A 39 -5.93 5.46 19.50
CA GLY A 39 -6.38 6.06 18.23
C GLY A 39 -5.75 5.41 16.99
N ILE A 40 -4.87 4.41 17.16
CA ILE A 40 -4.33 3.61 16.06
C ILE A 40 -5.27 2.43 15.81
N THR A 41 -5.69 2.26 14.56
CA THR A 41 -6.53 1.13 14.15
C THR A 41 -5.67 0.08 13.45
N PHE A 42 -5.63 -1.13 14.00
CA PHE A 42 -5.00 -2.27 13.34
C PHE A 42 -5.93 -2.82 12.25
N LEU A 43 -5.43 -3.00 11.03
CA LEU A 43 -6.19 -3.56 9.91
C LEU A 43 -5.75 -4.98 9.62
N ASP A 44 -6.71 -5.91 9.69
CA ASP A 44 -6.54 -7.24 9.12
C ASP A 44 -6.66 -7.21 7.60
N GLU A 45 -6.29 -8.31 6.95
CA GLU A 45 -6.59 -8.45 5.52
C GLU A 45 -8.10 -8.31 5.28
N GLY A 46 -8.46 -7.48 4.29
CA GLY A 46 -9.86 -7.26 3.92
C GLY A 46 -10.19 -5.79 3.71
N VAL A 47 -11.50 -5.54 3.54
CA VAL A 47 -12.05 -4.20 3.29
C VAL A 47 -12.52 -3.57 4.59
N HIS A 48 -12.07 -2.35 4.85
CA HIS A 48 -12.38 -1.54 6.03
C HIS A 48 -12.93 -0.19 5.59
N SER A 49 -13.93 0.35 6.29
CA SER A 49 -14.55 1.63 5.94
C SER A 49 -14.60 2.58 7.13
N PHE A 50 -14.22 3.84 6.88
CA PHE A 50 -14.08 4.88 7.91
C PHE A 50 -14.88 6.11 7.51
N HIS A 51 -15.72 6.61 8.43
CA HIS A 51 -16.33 7.93 8.29
C HIS A 51 -15.38 8.96 8.88
N LEU A 52 -14.93 9.87 8.03
CA LEU A 52 -14.01 10.94 8.43
C LEU A 52 -14.79 12.13 8.99
N GLN A 53 -14.14 12.92 9.85
CA GLN A 53 -14.76 14.08 10.50
C GLN A 53 -15.27 15.14 9.52
N ASN A 54 -14.67 15.22 8.33
CA ASN A 54 -15.10 16.12 7.25
C ASN A 54 -16.27 15.57 6.41
N GLY A 55 -16.89 14.46 6.81
CA GLY A 55 -18.04 13.85 6.13
C GLY A 55 -17.69 12.91 4.99
N ALA A 56 -16.40 12.76 4.66
CA ALA A 56 -15.95 11.80 3.65
C ALA A 56 -16.04 10.35 4.16
N LEU A 57 -16.26 9.43 3.24
CA LEU A 57 -16.13 7.99 3.46
C LEU A 57 -14.82 7.52 2.83
N LEU A 58 -13.96 6.89 3.63
CA LEU A 58 -12.74 6.23 3.18
C LEU A 58 -12.92 4.72 3.25
N THR A 59 -12.88 4.04 2.11
CA THR A 59 -12.84 2.57 2.07
C THR A 59 -11.43 2.09 1.68
N VAL A 60 -10.82 1.28 2.55
CA VAL A 60 -9.47 0.75 2.40
C VAL A 60 -9.52 -0.76 2.26
N TYR A 61 -8.87 -1.32 1.26
CA TYR A 61 -8.48 -2.73 1.28
C TYR A 61 -7.05 -2.84 1.82
N ALA A 62 -6.83 -3.69 2.82
CA ALA A 62 -5.51 -3.96 3.37
C ALA A 62 -5.13 -5.43 3.12
N SER A 63 -3.85 -5.70 2.83
CA SER A 63 -3.31 -7.07 2.85
C SER A 63 -1.81 -7.08 3.17
N PRO A 64 -1.37 -7.86 4.17
CA PRO A 64 0.07 -7.97 4.49
C PRO A 64 0.80 -8.96 3.57
N TYR A 65 0.09 -9.73 2.73
CA TYR A 65 0.64 -10.88 2.03
C TYR A 65 1.56 -10.51 0.87
N THR A 66 2.71 -11.18 0.78
CA THR A 66 3.73 -10.94 -0.26
C THR A 66 4.24 -12.29 -0.83
N PRO A 67 4.44 -12.40 -2.16
CA PRO A 67 4.95 -13.63 -2.76
C PRO A 67 6.42 -13.84 -2.36
N SER A 68 6.75 -15.05 -1.90
CA SER A 68 8.11 -15.41 -1.48
C SER A 68 8.32 -16.92 -1.51
N LEU A 69 9.56 -17.35 -1.77
CA LEU A 69 10.00 -18.74 -1.55
C LEU A 69 10.52 -18.96 -0.12
N GLY A 70 10.59 -17.89 0.67
CA GLY A 70 10.94 -17.92 2.08
C GLY A 70 9.78 -18.37 2.95
N ASP A 71 9.99 -18.27 4.25
CA ASP A 71 9.07 -18.79 5.26
C ASP A 71 8.88 -17.77 6.40
N TRP A 72 8.74 -16.50 6.06
CA TRP A 72 8.45 -15.43 7.02
C TRP A 72 6.95 -15.18 7.15
N GLY A 73 6.55 -14.40 8.16
CA GLY A 73 5.15 -13.99 8.35
C GLY A 73 4.57 -13.33 7.10
N PHE A 74 3.31 -13.65 6.80
CA PHE A 74 2.56 -13.12 5.68
C PHE A 74 3.20 -13.38 4.31
N GLN A 75 3.85 -14.53 4.14
CA GLN A 75 4.37 -14.96 2.85
C GLN A 75 3.52 -16.08 2.25
N TYR A 76 3.36 -16.04 0.93
CA TYR A 76 2.73 -17.12 0.17
C TYR A 76 3.62 -17.56 -0.99
N HIS A 77 3.50 -18.83 -1.38
CA HIS A 77 4.28 -19.38 -2.48
C HIS A 77 3.79 -18.81 -3.82
N PRO A 78 4.67 -18.29 -4.70
CA PRO A 78 4.27 -17.69 -5.98
C PRO A 78 3.41 -18.60 -6.87
N ASP A 79 3.67 -19.91 -6.88
CA ASP A 79 2.88 -20.88 -7.67
C ASP A 79 1.49 -21.18 -7.08
N LYS A 80 1.27 -20.93 -5.78
CA LYS A 80 -0.05 -21.08 -5.15
C LYS A 80 -0.89 -19.82 -5.35
N GLY A 81 -0.24 -18.67 -5.50
CA GLY A 81 -0.90 -17.37 -5.60
C GLY A 81 -1.54 -16.94 -4.28
N HIS A 82 -2.19 -15.78 -4.33
CA HIS A 82 -3.00 -15.25 -3.23
C HIS A 82 -4.18 -14.46 -3.78
N ASP A 83 -5.37 -14.68 -3.22
CA ASP A 83 -6.60 -14.05 -3.68
C ASP A 83 -6.82 -12.70 -3.00
N PHE A 84 -6.44 -11.62 -3.70
CA PHE A 84 -6.65 -10.26 -3.23
C PHE A 84 -8.09 -9.81 -3.53
N LEU A 85 -8.98 -9.92 -2.54
CA LEU A 85 -10.40 -9.57 -2.63
C LEU A 85 -10.66 -8.04 -2.54
N ILE A 86 -10.02 -7.28 -3.43
CA ILE A 86 -10.18 -5.80 -3.53
C ILE A 86 -11.60 -5.42 -3.97
N ASP A 87 -12.24 -6.29 -4.74
CA ASP A 87 -13.62 -6.15 -5.18
C ASP A 87 -14.29 -7.52 -5.01
N ASN A 88 -15.42 -7.57 -4.30
CA ASN A 88 -16.20 -8.78 -4.09
C ASN A 88 -17.21 -9.05 -5.22
N GLY A 89 -17.20 -8.23 -6.27
CA GLY A 89 -18.10 -8.36 -7.42
C GLY A 89 -19.53 -7.88 -7.15
N SER A 90 -19.84 -7.36 -5.96
CA SER A 90 -21.15 -6.78 -5.64
C SER A 90 -21.37 -5.42 -6.30
N GLY A 91 -20.28 -4.73 -6.68
CA GLY A 91 -20.32 -3.35 -7.17
C GLY A 91 -20.74 -2.31 -6.12
N THR A 92 -21.02 -2.71 -4.87
CA THR A 92 -21.52 -1.81 -3.80
C THR A 92 -20.42 -1.32 -2.86
N ASP A 93 -19.30 -2.03 -2.79
CA ASP A 93 -18.17 -1.72 -1.88
C ASP A 93 -16.96 -1.29 -2.70
N THR A 94 -16.98 -0.03 -3.10
CA THR A 94 -15.88 0.52 -3.88
C THR A 94 -14.71 0.88 -2.97
N VAL A 95 -13.56 0.25 -3.18
CA VAL A 95 -12.31 0.58 -2.49
C VAL A 95 -11.71 1.87 -3.04
N ASP A 96 -11.45 2.84 -2.17
CA ASP A 96 -10.76 4.08 -2.52
C ASP A 96 -9.23 3.89 -2.50
N VAL A 97 -8.73 3.19 -1.48
CA VAL A 97 -7.29 2.97 -1.26
C VAL A 97 -7.00 1.49 -1.04
N VAL A 98 -6.01 0.97 -1.75
CA VAL A 98 -5.42 -0.35 -1.49
C VAL A 98 -4.12 -0.15 -0.73
N ILE A 99 -3.90 -0.91 0.33
CA ILE A 99 -2.64 -0.93 1.09
C ILE A 99 -2.12 -2.37 1.12
N THR A 100 -0.93 -2.60 0.58
CA THR A 100 -0.28 -3.91 0.66
C THR A 100 1.13 -3.82 1.17
N HIS A 101 1.69 -4.92 1.71
CA HIS A 101 3.11 -4.92 2.06
C HIS A 101 3.99 -4.81 0.80
N GLY A 102 3.78 -5.72 -0.17
CA GLY A 102 4.54 -5.76 -1.42
C GLY A 102 3.89 -5.08 -2.62
N PRO A 103 4.66 -4.79 -3.69
CA PRO A 103 4.16 -4.17 -4.91
C PRO A 103 3.39 -5.14 -5.81
N PRO A 104 2.53 -4.64 -6.71
CA PRO A 104 2.02 -5.43 -7.82
C PRO A 104 3.09 -5.57 -8.92
N LYS A 105 3.07 -6.71 -9.63
CA LYS A 105 4.06 -6.99 -10.67
C LYS A 105 4.07 -5.93 -11.77
N GLY A 106 5.25 -5.39 -12.08
CA GLY A 106 5.44 -4.39 -13.11
C GLY A 106 5.44 -2.93 -12.64
N ILE A 107 5.14 -2.67 -11.36
CA ILE A 107 5.02 -1.31 -10.81
C ILE A 107 5.96 -1.16 -9.63
N MET A 108 7.06 -0.42 -9.83
CA MET A 108 8.02 -0.09 -8.77
C MET A 108 8.52 -1.33 -7.99
N ASP A 109 8.69 -2.45 -8.71
CA ASP A 109 8.94 -3.78 -8.16
C ASP A 109 10.29 -4.38 -8.56
N TYR A 110 11.19 -3.55 -9.14
CA TYR A 110 12.54 -3.96 -9.49
C TYR A 110 13.46 -3.91 -8.26
N THR A 111 14.12 -5.03 -7.98
CA THR A 111 15.10 -5.17 -6.90
C THR A 111 16.52 -4.82 -7.38
N HIS A 112 17.45 -4.65 -6.44
CA HIS A 112 18.89 -4.56 -6.77
C HIS A 112 19.44 -5.78 -7.51
N SER A 113 18.84 -6.97 -7.37
CA SER A 113 19.23 -8.17 -8.15
C SER A 113 18.81 -8.11 -9.62
N GLY A 114 18.09 -7.06 -10.04
CA GLY A 114 17.59 -6.91 -11.40
C GLY A 114 16.34 -7.74 -11.70
N GLU A 115 15.70 -8.29 -10.68
CA GLU A 115 14.50 -9.10 -10.78
C GLU A 115 13.26 -8.32 -10.38
N ARG A 116 12.08 -8.84 -10.74
CA ARG A 116 10.78 -8.30 -10.33
C ARG A 116 10.20 -9.12 -9.20
N ALA A 117 10.03 -8.49 -8.04
CA ALA A 117 9.47 -9.13 -6.85
C ALA A 117 7.94 -8.94 -6.70
N GLY A 118 7.31 -8.16 -7.59
CA GLY A 118 5.91 -7.82 -7.46
C GLY A 118 4.95 -8.98 -7.75
N SER A 119 3.78 -8.94 -7.11
CA SER A 119 2.75 -9.96 -7.22
C SER A 119 1.93 -9.85 -8.52
N PRO A 120 1.89 -10.88 -9.37
CA PRO A 120 1.03 -10.89 -10.55
C PRO A 120 -0.45 -10.98 -10.18
N ASP A 121 -0.81 -11.65 -9.08
CA ASP A 121 -2.21 -11.77 -8.63
C ASP A 121 -2.75 -10.45 -8.11
N LEU A 122 -1.94 -9.71 -7.35
CA LEU A 122 -2.27 -8.36 -6.91
C LEU A 122 -2.49 -7.42 -8.11
N PHE A 123 -1.61 -7.49 -9.11
CA PHE A 123 -1.81 -6.73 -10.35
C PHE A 123 -3.15 -7.07 -11.01
N ARG A 124 -3.50 -8.36 -11.10
CA ARG A 124 -4.77 -8.80 -11.70
C ARG A 124 -5.99 -8.34 -10.90
N ALA A 125 -5.93 -8.40 -9.57
CA ALA A 125 -7.00 -7.91 -8.72
C ALA A 125 -7.23 -6.41 -8.92
N LEU A 126 -6.17 -5.61 -8.90
CA LEU A 126 -6.22 -4.18 -9.22
C LEU A 126 -6.71 -3.92 -10.65
N ALA A 127 -6.30 -4.75 -11.61
CA ALA A 127 -6.73 -4.72 -13.01
C ALA A 127 -8.25 -4.93 -13.18
N ARG A 128 -8.84 -5.76 -12.30
CA ARG A 128 -10.22 -6.20 -12.40
C ARG A 128 -11.18 -5.35 -11.57
N ALA A 129 -10.73 -4.77 -10.46
CA ALA A 129 -11.55 -3.92 -9.60
C ALA A 129 -12.33 -2.86 -10.40
N ARG A 130 -13.61 -2.64 -10.06
CA ARG A 130 -14.43 -1.59 -10.69
C ARG A 130 -15.27 -0.81 -9.66
N PRO A 131 -15.14 0.53 -9.62
CA PRO A 131 -14.10 1.33 -10.27
C PRO A 131 -12.70 1.01 -9.73
N ARG A 132 -11.66 1.40 -10.47
CA ARG A 132 -10.27 1.27 -10.01
C ARG A 132 -10.04 2.11 -8.74
N PRO A 133 -9.24 1.62 -7.78
CA PRO A 133 -8.92 2.39 -6.58
C PRO A 133 -8.20 3.67 -6.97
N ARG A 134 -8.43 4.74 -6.19
CA ARG A 134 -7.77 6.03 -6.38
C ARG A 134 -6.27 5.88 -6.12
N MET A 135 -5.91 5.12 -5.08
CA MET A 135 -4.52 4.92 -4.71
C MET A 135 -4.23 3.45 -4.36
N HIS A 136 -3.02 3.01 -4.68
CA HIS A 136 -2.42 1.81 -4.12
C HIS A 136 -1.09 2.19 -3.46
N CYS A 137 -1.06 2.10 -2.13
CA CYS A 137 0.13 2.30 -1.32
C CYS A 137 0.75 0.95 -0.95
N PHE A 138 2.07 0.85 -1.07
CA PHE A 138 2.82 -0.37 -0.73
C PHE A 138 4.26 -0.04 -0.37
N GLY A 139 5.03 -1.05 0.02
CA GLY A 139 6.46 -0.92 0.33
C GLY A 139 7.24 -2.14 -0.15
N HIS A 140 7.99 -2.74 0.78
CA HIS A 140 8.81 -3.94 0.61
C HIS A 140 10.06 -3.79 -0.29
N ILE A 141 9.92 -3.14 -1.46
CA ILE A 141 11.02 -2.95 -2.41
C ILE A 141 11.57 -1.53 -2.26
N HIS A 142 12.63 -1.38 -1.48
CA HIS A 142 13.19 -0.09 -1.09
C HIS A 142 13.71 0.69 -2.29
N GLU A 143 14.35 0.01 -3.23
CA GLU A 143 14.88 0.57 -4.48
C GLU A 143 13.79 1.14 -5.38
N GLY A 144 12.57 0.62 -5.21
CA GLY A 144 11.39 1.03 -5.94
C GLY A 144 10.71 2.26 -5.36
N TRP A 145 11.21 2.88 -4.29
CA TRP A 145 10.60 4.06 -3.69
C TRP A 145 10.28 5.12 -4.75
N GLY A 146 9.06 5.66 -4.69
CA GLY A 146 8.57 6.58 -5.69
C GLY A 146 7.05 6.58 -5.80
N ALA A 147 6.54 7.35 -6.75
CA ALA A 147 5.13 7.37 -7.09
C ALA A 147 4.92 7.48 -8.60
N LYS A 148 3.85 6.85 -9.09
CA LYS A 148 3.45 6.86 -10.50
C LYS A 148 1.94 6.93 -10.61
N LEU A 149 1.44 7.92 -11.34
CA LEU A 149 0.03 7.97 -11.75
C LEU A 149 -0.14 7.09 -12.99
N VAL A 150 -0.83 5.97 -12.82
CA VAL A 150 -1.04 4.98 -13.88
C VAL A 150 -2.40 5.18 -14.51
N THR A 151 -2.42 5.24 -15.83
CA THR A 151 -3.64 5.20 -16.63
C THR A 151 -3.90 3.78 -17.10
N TRP A 152 -5.07 3.26 -16.79
CA TRP A 152 -5.51 1.95 -17.21
C TRP A 152 -6.11 2.01 -18.61
N ARG A 153 -5.94 0.95 -19.39
CA ARG A 153 -6.69 0.79 -20.64
C ARG A 153 -8.15 0.45 -20.33
N ASP A 154 -9.06 0.93 -21.18
CA ASP A 154 -10.51 0.79 -20.97
C ASP A 154 -10.96 -0.68 -20.85
N ARG A 155 -10.42 -1.54 -21.71
CA ARG A 155 -10.68 -2.98 -21.70
C ARG A 155 -9.61 -3.70 -20.88
N THR A 156 -10.03 -4.29 -19.76
CA THR A 156 -9.21 -5.28 -19.05
C THR A 156 -9.15 -6.57 -19.85
N THR A 157 -7.94 -7.10 -20.03
CA THR A 157 -7.73 -8.36 -20.76
C THR A 157 -8.08 -9.57 -19.88
N ALA A 158 -8.20 -10.77 -20.47
CA ALA A 158 -8.48 -11.98 -19.70
C ALA A 158 -7.38 -12.29 -18.66
N MET A 159 -6.12 -12.01 -19.04
CA MET A 159 -4.93 -12.17 -18.22
C MET A 159 -4.17 -10.84 -18.10
N PRO A 160 -4.62 -9.94 -17.21
CA PRO A 160 -4.05 -8.62 -17.11
C PRO A 160 -2.57 -8.62 -16.73
N SER A 161 -1.82 -7.69 -17.34
CA SER A 161 -0.43 -7.43 -17.02
C SER A 161 -0.09 -5.95 -17.20
N HIS A 162 1.02 -5.51 -16.60
CA HIS A 162 1.52 -4.14 -16.75
C HIS A 162 1.88 -3.77 -18.20
N LEU A 163 2.06 -4.76 -19.09
CA LEU A 163 2.32 -4.54 -20.51
C LEU A 163 1.01 -4.37 -21.31
N THR A 164 -0.03 -5.09 -20.91
CA THR A 164 -1.29 -5.23 -21.67
C THR A 164 -2.42 -4.33 -21.16
N ASP A 165 -2.41 -3.92 -19.90
CA ASP A 165 -3.56 -3.24 -19.27
C ASP A 165 -3.22 -1.82 -18.76
N ILE A 166 -1.95 -1.43 -18.81
CA ILE A 166 -1.51 -0.05 -18.54
C ILE A 166 -1.28 0.68 -19.87
N ASP A 167 -1.83 1.88 -19.98
CA ASP A 167 -1.44 2.85 -20.99
C ASP A 167 -0.23 3.65 -20.49
N ASN A 168 0.98 3.20 -20.86
CA ASN A 168 2.21 3.89 -20.47
C ASN A 168 2.36 5.27 -21.15
N GLY A 169 1.72 5.50 -22.31
CA GLY A 169 1.76 6.80 -22.99
C GLY A 169 0.93 7.87 -22.30
N GLN A 170 -0.08 7.46 -21.52
CA GLN A 170 -0.92 8.33 -20.70
C GLN A 170 -0.62 8.23 -19.20
N SER A 171 0.41 7.46 -18.79
CA SER A 171 0.84 7.36 -17.41
C SER A 171 1.96 8.35 -17.12
N CYS A 172 2.02 8.87 -15.89
CA CYS A 172 2.97 9.90 -15.50
C CYS A 172 3.78 9.45 -14.26
N PRO A 173 5.13 9.38 -14.33
CA PRO A 173 5.93 9.24 -13.12
C PRO A 173 5.84 10.54 -12.30
N ILE A 174 5.62 10.41 -10.99
CA ILE A 174 5.52 11.54 -10.06
C ILE A 174 6.88 11.82 -9.42
N ALA A 175 7.51 10.78 -8.86
CA ALA A 175 8.89 10.81 -8.42
C ALA A 175 9.47 9.39 -8.37
N LYS A 176 10.79 9.31 -8.31
CA LYS A 176 11.56 8.09 -8.12
C LYS A 176 12.69 8.34 -7.13
N LEU A 177 13.27 7.28 -6.60
CA LEU A 177 14.35 7.36 -5.62
C LEU A 177 15.51 8.28 -6.04
N SER A 178 15.88 8.34 -7.32
CA SER A 178 16.95 9.25 -7.80
C SER A 178 16.63 10.76 -7.67
N ASP A 179 15.37 11.12 -7.44
CA ASP A 179 14.93 12.49 -7.26
C ASP A 179 15.15 12.98 -5.81
N MET A 180 15.44 12.04 -4.90
CA MET A 180 15.80 12.30 -3.51
C MET A 180 17.25 12.83 -3.44
N LYS A 181 17.41 14.14 -3.59
CA LYS A 181 18.69 14.85 -3.41
C LYS A 181 18.71 15.64 -2.11
N ASP A 182 19.88 16.09 -1.68
CA ASP A 182 20.02 17.01 -0.55
C ASP A 182 19.10 18.23 -0.72
N GLY A 183 18.17 18.41 0.23
CA GLY A 183 17.16 19.47 0.20
C GLY A 183 15.81 19.11 -0.44
N ALA A 184 15.65 17.90 -0.99
CA ALA A 184 14.37 17.41 -1.47
C ALA A 184 13.36 17.21 -0.33
N GLY A 185 12.07 17.30 -0.68
CA GLY A 185 10.95 17.20 0.25
C GLY A 185 10.60 18.52 0.94
N GLN A 186 9.33 18.64 1.35
CA GLN A 186 8.84 19.76 2.14
C GLN A 186 9.10 19.52 3.62
N ARG A 187 9.26 20.59 4.42
CA ARG A 187 9.42 20.50 5.88
C ARG A 187 8.07 20.74 6.55
N LEU A 188 7.60 19.77 7.34
CA LEU A 188 6.55 20.02 8.32
C LEU A 188 7.17 20.76 9.50
N SER A 189 6.57 21.89 9.88
CA SER A 189 6.96 22.67 11.06
C SER A 189 5.86 22.49 12.10
N GLY A 190 6.16 21.76 13.17
CA GLY A 190 5.28 21.56 14.33
C GLY A 190 6.13 21.49 15.60
N ASP A 191 5.51 21.21 16.75
CA ASP A 191 6.18 21.15 18.08
C ASP A 191 7.24 20.03 18.21
N GLY A 192 7.46 19.24 17.15
CA GLY A 192 8.48 18.18 17.07
C GLY A 192 9.63 18.50 16.10
N ALA A 193 10.57 17.58 15.98
CA ALA A 193 11.67 17.72 15.02
C ALA A 193 11.12 17.83 13.59
N PRO A 194 11.62 18.76 12.76
CA PRO A 194 11.11 18.98 11.41
C PRO A 194 11.34 17.74 10.55
N MET A 195 10.24 17.06 10.19
CA MET A 195 10.27 15.91 9.30
C MET A 195 10.12 16.38 7.85
N LYS A 196 10.97 15.84 6.97
CA LYS A 196 10.84 16.04 5.53
C LYS A 196 9.94 14.97 4.93
N TYR A 197 9.18 15.33 3.90
CA TYR A 197 8.30 14.41 3.18
C TYR A 197 8.22 14.81 1.71
N PHE A 198 7.91 13.85 0.84
CA PHE A 198 7.49 14.12 -0.53
C PHE A 198 5.99 14.32 -0.58
N THR A 199 5.53 15.21 -1.44
CA THR A 199 4.09 15.46 -1.59
C THR A 199 3.66 15.46 -3.04
N THR A 200 2.44 15.00 -3.24
CA THR A 200 1.72 15.11 -4.50
C THR A 200 0.25 15.32 -4.21
N SER A 201 -0.41 16.12 -5.05
CA SER A 201 -1.85 16.35 -4.99
C SER A 201 -2.47 15.98 -6.32
N HIS A 202 -3.61 15.29 -6.27
CA HIS A 202 -4.38 14.91 -7.45
C HIS A 202 -5.88 15.18 -7.26
N CYS A 203 -6.19 16.26 -6.55
CA CYS A 203 -7.53 16.79 -6.34
C CYS A 203 -8.06 17.45 -7.63
N SER A 204 -9.37 17.71 -7.69
CA SER A 204 -10.04 18.22 -8.89
C SER A 204 -9.49 19.56 -9.40
N GLY A 205 -8.89 20.36 -8.52
CA GLY A 205 -8.32 21.67 -8.84
C GLY A 205 -6.86 21.66 -9.30
N ASP A 206 -6.19 20.50 -9.27
CA ASP A 206 -4.77 20.42 -9.63
C ASP A 206 -4.55 20.45 -11.14
N ALA A 207 -3.31 20.69 -11.56
CA ALA A 207 -2.92 20.64 -12.96
C ALA A 207 -3.12 19.23 -13.57
N HIS A 208 -3.02 18.18 -12.74
CA HIS A 208 -3.14 16.78 -13.14
C HIS A 208 -4.05 16.02 -12.16
N PRO A 209 -5.37 16.29 -12.18
CA PRO A 209 -6.32 15.68 -11.27
C PRO A 209 -6.45 14.18 -11.58
N LEU A 210 -6.66 13.36 -10.54
CA LEU A 210 -6.86 11.93 -10.71
C LEU A 210 -8.21 11.65 -11.38
N LYS A 211 -8.19 10.95 -12.51
CA LYS A 211 -9.41 10.47 -13.18
C LYS A 211 -9.89 9.18 -12.53
N TRP A 212 -10.79 9.33 -11.55
CA TRP A 212 -11.26 8.19 -10.77
C TRP A 212 -11.93 7.13 -11.65
N GLY A 213 -11.58 5.86 -11.39
CA GLY A 213 -12.06 4.70 -12.16
C GLY A 213 -11.20 4.34 -13.37
N SER A 214 -10.44 5.28 -13.94
CA SER A 214 -9.52 5.02 -15.07
C SER A 214 -8.05 5.24 -14.72
N GLN A 215 -7.76 5.90 -13.61
CA GLN A 215 -6.41 6.09 -13.09
C GLN A 215 -6.28 5.63 -11.64
N THR A 216 -5.07 5.17 -11.30
CA THR A 216 -4.67 4.83 -9.93
C THR A 216 -3.30 5.44 -9.66
N LEU A 217 -3.16 6.16 -8.55
CA LEU A 217 -1.87 6.58 -8.04
C LEU A 217 -1.20 5.40 -7.32
N PHE A 218 -0.08 4.93 -7.83
CA PHE A 218 0.75 3.95 -7.13
C PHE A 218 1.82 4.68 -6.33
N VAL A 219 1.96 4.35 -5.06
CA VAL A 219 2.95 4.94 -4.14
C VAL A 219 3.73 3.81 -3.48
N ASN A 220 5.02 3.72 -3.79
CA ASN A 220 5.95 2.90 -3.02
C ASN A 220 6.50 3.78 -1.89
N ALA A 221 6.01 3.52 -0.68
CA ALA A 221 6.37 4.18 0.56
C ALA A 221 7.31 3.31 1.42
N ALA A 222 8.10 2.43 0.81
CA ALA A 222 9.18 1.74 1.50
C ALA A 222 10.11 2.76 2.18
N ILE A 223 10.63 2.44 3.37
CA ILE A 223 11.58 3.31 4.06
C ILE A 223 12.82 2.49 4.40
N GLU A 224 13.92 2.85 3.75
CA GLU A 224 15.26 2.42 4.12
C GLU A 224 16.03 3.56 4.80
N GLY A 225 16.61 3.27 5.96
CA GLY A 225 17.62 4.12 6.58
C GLY A 225 19.00 3.54 6.33
N THR A 226 19.99 4.36 6.00
CA THR A 226 21.39 3.94 6.09
C THR A 226 21.84 4.05 7.55
N PRO A 227 22.46 3.02 8.13
CA PRO A 227 23.09 3.16 9.44
C PRO A 227 24.06 4.34 9.40
N GLN A 228 23.93 5.30 10.32
CA GLN A 228 24.88 6.39 10.44
C GLN A 228 26.30 5.81 10.60
N GLY A 229 27.18 6.07 9.64
CA GLY A 229 28.63 5.92 9.83
C GLY A 229 29.40 4.96 8.92
N MET A 230 28.86 4.40 7.83
CA MET A 230 29.68 3.60 6.89
C MET A 230 29.94 4.23 5.51
N ASP A 231 29.09 5.12 5.01
CA ASP A 231 29.30 5.72 3.69
C ASP A 231 29.62 7.21 3.78
N ASN A 232 30.91 7.50 3.97
CA ASN A 232 31.47 8.85 3.77
C ASN A 232 31.57 9.25 2.28
N GLN A 233 30.74 8.67 1.40
CA GLN A 233 30.72 9.02 -0.02
C GLN A 233 29.29 9.14 -0.57
N LYS A 234 28.94 10.40 -0.86
CA LYS A 234 27.79 10.92 -1.63
C LYS A 234 26.50 11.12 -0.83
N GLY A 235 26.04 12.38 -0.84
CA GLY A 235 24.84 12.89 -0.15
C GLY A 235 23.53 12.31 -0.66
N ASN A 236 23.35 11.01 -0.45
CA ASN A 236 22.03 10.41 -0.42
C ASN A 236 21.40 10.73 0.94
N PRO A 237 20.09 11.04 0.98
CA PRO A 237 19.42 11.26 2.25
C PRO A 237 19.56 10.04 3.15
N THR A 238 19.80 10.29 4.44
CA THR A 238 20.03 9.26 5.46
C THR A 238 18.84 8.30 5.62
N MET A 239 17.67 8.66 5.08
CA MET A 239 16.46 7.86 5.10
C MET A 239 15.55 8.25 3.92
N GLN A 240 14.87 7.27 3.34
CA GLN A 240 13.77 7.52 2.40
C GLN A 240 12.67 8.34 3.08
N LEU A 241 12.09 9.29 2.34
CA LEU A 241 11.15 10.25 2.91
C LEU A 241 9.73 9.67 2.84
N PRO A 242 8.90 9.90 3.87
CA PRO A 242 7.48 9.57 3.80
C PRO A 242 6.77 10.39 2.72
N TRP A 243 5.60 9.90 2.31
CA TRP A 243 4.72 10.56 1.35
C TRP A 243 3.54 11.25 2.07
N ALA A 244 3.23 12.47 1.67
CA ALA A 244 1.95 13.13 1.95
C ALA A 244 1.17 13.27 0.64
N VAL A 245 0.04 12.59 0.54
CA VAL A 245 -0.76 12.53 -0.69
C VAL A 245 -2.12 13.14 -0.42
N ASP A 246 -2.47 14.13 -1.23
CA ASP A 246 -3.80 14.75 -1.21
C ASP A 246 -4.69 14.13 -2.30
N LEU A 247 -5.81 13.55 -1.86
CA LEU A 247 -6.82 12.92 -2.73
C LEU A 247 -8.22 13.29 -2.29
N GLU A 248 -9.10 13.51 -3.26
CA GLU A 248 -10.52 13.66 -2.98
C GLU A 248 -11.18 12.30 -2.78
N LEU A 249 -11.94 12.20 -1.69
CA LEU A 249 -12.76 11.05 -1.35
C LEU A 249 -14.24 11.35 -1.57
N ARG A 250 -15.07 10.31 -1.54
CA ARG A 250 -16.51 10.46 -1.70
C ARG A 250 -17.18 10.94 -0.42
N SER A 251 -18.26 11.70 -0.56
CA SER A 251 -19.15 11.99 0.56
C SER A 251 -19.89 10.73 1.02
N SER A 252 -20.02 10.57 2.34
CA SER A 252 -20.85 9.53 2.96
C SER A 252 -22.34 9.64 2.63
N SER A 253 -22.82 10.83 2.24
CA SER A 253 -24.26 11.08 1.98
C SER A 253 -24.82 10.49 0.70
N ARG A 254 -23.98 10.08 -0.28
CA ARG A 254 -24.45 9.57 -1.58
C ARG A 254 -25.11 8.19 -1.54
N ARG A 255 -25.00 7.43 -0.44
CA ARG A 255 -25.66 6.11 -0.32
C ARG A 255 -27.17 6.22 -0.07
N ALA A 256 -27.68 7.33 0.44
CA ALA A 256 -29.10 7.47 0.79
C ALA A 256 -30.02 7.76 -0.41
N GLU A 257 -29.51 8.39 -1.47
CA GLU A 257 -30.35 8.77 -2.63
C GLU A 257 -30.67 7.58 -3.54
N ILE A 258 -29.74 6.64 -3.72
CA ILE A 258 -29.92 5.47 -4.61
C ILE A 258 -30.95 4.47 -4.07
N THR A 259 -31.13 4.39 -2.75
CA THR A 259 -32.19 3.58 -2.14
C THR A 259 -33.58 4.20 -2.29
N SER A 260 -33.69 5.53 -2.42
CA SER A 260 -34.98 6.22 -2.54
C SER A 260 -35.58 6.20 -3.96
N GLU A 261 -34.74 6.00 -4.99
CA GLU A 261 -35.18 5.91 -6.38
C GLU A 261 -35.58 4.50 -6.82
N ARG A 262 -35.35 3.48 -5.99
CA ARG A 262 -35.79 2.09 -6.25
C ARG A 262 -37.14 1.75 -5.60
N GLU A 263 -37.74 2.67 -4.85
CA GLU A 263 -39.04 2.49 -4.19
C GLU A 263 -40.15 3.43 -4.73
N LYS A 264 -39.99 3.97 -5.94
CA LYS A 264 -41.03 4.70 -6.67
C LYS A 264 -41.26 4.10 -8.04
#